data_AF-A0A8S3H2A9-F1
#
_entry.id   AF-A0A8S3H2A9-F1
#
_cell.length_a   1.000
_cell.length_b   1.000
_cell.length_c   1.000
_cell.angle_alpha   90.00
_cell.angle_beta   90.00
_cell.angle_gamma   90.00
#
_symmetry.space_group_name_H-M   'P 1'
#
loop_
_entity.id
_entity.type
_entity.pdbx_description
1 polymer ?
#
loop_
_entity_poly.entity_id
_entity_poly.type
_entity_poly.pdbx_seq_one_letter_code
_entity_poly.pdbx_strand_id
1 'polypeptide(L)'
;MAFGNTKVCPIANSDSSIHLIYWLDREVNENDDSRQTQQLIRSIHNNLKTFHDPHECRTSLESLTGQDRLTLIVSGSLGRDILQTVHDLAQLSSVYIYCMDKQLNEEWARQYRKVKDVIVCEQNLLDRIKFDKKTLVNIDQGISFNIYTITDEPNSSISRENENFVRSLILLKSIIRLRFDPKDREELISSLKKQFHGNKSQLRIIEEFKQEYSYDTALLWYIHESLLYTTLNDALNGQRIEQMLLFRFYLQDMYEQLKQNQYGSQVRVYHGQIMSFEECHDLQKSKNEYISIKTFLFANTNRNKVVESLINTQTTADKCKILFVIDANPSVVTANPFIDISR
;
A
#
# COMPACT_ATOMS: atom_id res chain seq x y z
N MET A 1 -38.60 22.85 2.19
CA MET A 1 -38.11 21.65 1.48
C MET A 1 -37.21 20.91 2.45
N ALA A 2 -37.63 19.72 2.84
CA ALA A 2 -37.07 18.99 3.98
C ALA A 2 -35.72 18.36 3.63
N PHE A 3 -34.72 18.63 4.46
CA PHE A 3 -33.44 17.92 4.48
C PHE A 3 -33.69 16.49 4.98
N GLY A 4 -33.72 15.54 4.03
CA GLY A 4 -33.85 14.12 4.32
C GLY A 4 -32.53 13.58 4.87
N ASN A 5 -32.60 13.05 6.09
CA ASN A 5 -31.58 12.26 6.78
C ASN A 5 -30.78 11.34 5.84
N THR A 6 -29.55 11.71 5.53
CA THR A 6 -28.55 10.77 5.04
C THR A 6 -28.15 9.89 6.22
N LYS A 7 -28.68 8.67 6.24
CA LYS A 7 -28.20 7.59 7.10
C LYS A 7 -26.68 7.55 6.98
N VAL A 8 -26.01 7.76 8.11
CA VAL A 8 -24.62 7.37 8.32
C VAL A 8 -24.55 5.89 7.93
N CYS A 9 -23.97 5.60 6.76
CA CYS A 9 -23.68 4.23 6.40
C CYS A 9 -22.71 3.69 7.46
N PRO A 10 -23.03 2.57 8.12
CA PRO A 10 -22.03 1.84 8.86
C PRO A 10 -20.92 1.53 7.85
N ILE A 11 -19.68 1.85 8.21
CA ILE A 11 -18.51 1.32 7.51
C ILE A 11 -18.76 -0.19 7.48
N ALA A 12 -19.04 -0.73 6.30
CA ALA A 12 -19.11 -2.16 6.13
C ALA A 12 -17.75 -2.68 6.61
N ASN A 13 -17.76 -3.47 7.68
CA ASN A 13 -16.66 -4.38 7.93
C ASN A 13 -16.61 -5.26 6.68
N SER A 14 -15.78 -4.88 5.72
CA SER A 14 -15.34 -5.78 4.67
C SER A 14 -14.82 -7.02 5.39
N ASP A 15 -15.25 -8.21 4.99
CA ASP A 15 -14.65 -9.51 5.35
C ASP A 15 -13.16 -9.46 5.03
N SER A 16 -12.37 -8.83 5.90
CA SER A 16 -10.98 -8.52 5.67
C SER A 16 -10.23 -9.80 5.97
N SER A 17 -9.67 -10.44 4.94
CA SER A 17 -8.68 -11.50 5.12
C SER A 17 -7.66 -11.04 6.16
N ILE A 18 -7.58 -11.74 7.28
CA ILE A 18 -6.68 -11.36 8.37
C ILE A 18 -5.26 -11.65 7.89
N HIS A 19 -4.49 -10.59 7.61
CA HIS A 19 -3.05 -10.77 7.43
C HIS A 19 -2.44 -11.12 8.79
N LEU A 20 -1.60 -12.14 8.83
CA LEU A 20 -0.88 -12.57 10.04
C LEU A 20 0.62 -12.40 9.80
N ILE A 21 1.36 -12.09 10.86
CA ILE A 21 2.84 -12.08 10.81
C ILE A 21 3.34 -13.08 11.84
N TYR A 22 4.10 -14.08 11.39
CA TYR A 22 4.77 -15.04 12.27
C TYR A 22 6.26 -14.73 12.29
N TRP A 23 6.87 -14.75 13.46
CA TRP A 23 8.32 -14.63 13.60
C TRP A 23 8.87 -15.87 14.31
N LEU A 24 9.67 -16.65 13.59
CA LEU A 24 10.39 -17.81 14.10
C LEU A 24 11.87 -17.46 14.32
N ASP A 25 12.26 -17.37 15.59
CA ASP A 25 13.66 -17.20 16.00
C ASP A 25 13.86 -17.85 17.37
N ARG A 26 15.00 -18.53 17.57
CA ARG A 26 15.34 -19.18 18.84
C ARG A 26 15.44 -18.14 19.96
N GLU A 27 15.96 -16.96 19.63
CA GLU A 27 16.23 -15.90 20.60
C GLU A 27 15.19 -14.76 20.54
N VAL A 28 14.03 -14.98 19.90
CA VAL A 28 13.05 -13.93 19.59
C VAL A 28 12.63 -13.10 20.81
N ASN A 29 12.60 -13.71 22.01
CA ASN A 29 12.22 -13.07 23.27
C ASN A 29 13.39 -12.83 24.24
N GLU A 30 14.60 -13.22 23.87
CA GLU A 30 15.75 -13.28 24.78
C GLU A 30 16.59 -12.01 24.76
N ASN A 31 16.78 -11.39 23.59
CA ASN A 31 17.58 -10.18 23.44
C ASN A 31 16.71 -8.91 23.39
N ASP A 32 17.25 -7.80 23.92
CA ASP A 32 16.53 -6.52 23.97
C ASP A 32 16.23 -5.97 22.58
N ASP A 33 17.13 -6.21 21.62
CA ASP A 33 16.97 -5.83 20.21
C ASP A 33 15.73 -6.52 19.58
N SER A 34 15.54 -7.83 19.75
CA SER A 34 14.34 -8.50 19.20
C SER A 34 13.07 -8.07 19.93
N ARG A 35 13.13 -7.74 21.22
CA ARG A 35 11.97 -7.18 21.94
C ARG A 35 11.59 -5.81 21.39
N GLN A 36 12.56 -4.96 21.07
CA GLN A 36 12.34 -3.68 20.43
C GLN A 36 11.73 -3.87 19.04
N THR A 37 12.30 -4.74 18.20
CA THR A 37 11.76 -5.05 16.87
C THR A 37 10.36 -5.64 16.94
N GLN A 38 10.05 -6.50 17.92
CA GLN A 38 8.70 -7.01 18.13
C GLN A 38 7.71 -5.89 18.45
N GLN A 39 8.07 -4.93 19.30
CA GLN A 39 7.22 -3.79 19.62
C GLN A 39 6.96 -2.92 18.39
N LEU A 40 7.97 -2.73 17.54
CA LEU A 40 7.83 -2.01 16.27
C LEU A 40 6.98 -2.79 15.26
N ILE A 41 7.14 -4.10 15.12
CA ILE A 41 6.27 -4.89 14.24
C ILE A 41 4.83 -4.88 14.76
N ARG A 42 4.63 -4.97 16.09
CA ARG A 42 3.29 -4.87 16.71
C ARG A 42 2.66 -3.50 16.53
N SER A 43 3.44 -2.42 16.45
CA SER A 43 2.90 -1.08 16.15
C SER A 43 2.36 -0.98 14.72
N ILE A 44 2.96 -1.73 13.79
CA ILE A 44 2.59 -1.78 12.37
C ILE A 44 1.46 -2.80 12.12
N HIS A 45 1.45 -3.88 12.90
CA HIS A 45 0.57 -5.03 12.71
C HIS A 45 0.21 -5.71 14.04
N ASN A 46 -1.04 -5.57 14.48
CA ASN A 46 -1.50 -6.10 15.78
C ASN A 46 -1.43 -7.64 15.92
N ASN A 47 -1.39 -8.38 14.81
CA ASN A 47 -1.42 -9.85 14.80
C ASN A 47 -0.03 -10.51 14.61
N LEU A 48 0.99 -10.04 15.31
CA LEU A 48 2.30 -10.72 15.37
C LEU A 48 2.23 -11.91 16.33
N LYS A 49 2.61 -13.10 15.86
CA LYS A 49 2.89 -14.28 16.70
C LYS A 49 4.36 -14.66 16.61
N THR A 50 4.97 -15.02 17.73
CA THR A 50 6.39 -15.38 17.84
C THR A 50 6.52 -16.85 18.21
N PHE A 51 7.51 -17.53 17.65
CA PHE A 51 7.79 -18.94 17.88
C PHE A 51 9.29 -19.14 18.13
N HIS A 52 9.62 -19.99 19.09
CA HIS A 52 10.99 -20.44 19.35
C HIS A 52 11.28 -21.79 18.68
N ASP A 53 10.25 -22.63 18.60
CA ASP A 53 10.33 -23.99 18.05
C ASP A 53 9.76 -24.04 16.63
N PRO A 54 10.55 -24.51 15.64
CA PRO A 54 10.06 -24.75 14.29
C PRO A 54 8.85 -25.68 14.21
N HIS A 55 8.72 -26.67 15.10
CA HIS A 55 7.59 -27.60 15.07
C HIS A 55 6.28 -26.94 15.51
N GLU A 56 6.32 -26.12 16.57
CA GLU A 56 5.17 -25.33 17.00
C GLU A 56 4.75 -24.31 15.93
N CYS A 57 5.73 -23.64 15.32
CA CYS A 57 5.48 -22.71 14.21
C CYS A 57 4.77 -23.44 13.07
N ARG A 58 5.29 -24.60 12.64
CA ARG A 58 4.69 -25.42 11.59
C ARG A 58 3.27 -25.86 11.90
N THR A 59 3.01 -26.35 13.11
CA THR A 59 1.67 -26.78 13.51
C THR A 59 0.68 -25.61 13.47
N SER A 60 1.14 -24.42 13.86
CA SER A 60 0.36 -23.19 13.74
C SER A 60 0.14 -22.77 12.29
N LEU A 61 1.09 -22.99 11.39
CA LEU A 61 0.95 -22.73 9.95
C LEU A 61 -0.10 -23.64 9.30
N GLU A 62 -0.05 -24.93 9.61
CA GLU A 62 -0.94 -25.95 9.02
C GLU A 62 -2.38 -25.81 9.53
N SER A 63 -2.59 -25.22 10.71
CA SER A 63 -3.92 -24.97 11.28
C SER A 63 -4.61 -23.69 10.77
N LEU A 64 -3.93 -22.86 9.97
CA LEU A 64 -4.52 -21.65 9.40
C LEU A 64 -5.60 -21.97 8.36
N THR A 65 -6.66 -21.17 8.34
CA THR A 65 -7.74 -21.36 7.37
C THR A 65 -7.31 -20.92 5.98
N GLY A 66 -7.98 -21.42 4.94
CA GLY A 66 -7.63 -21.10 3.55
C GLY A 66 -7.74 -19.61 3.17
N GLN A 67 -8.43 -18.79 3.98
CA GLN A 67 -8.59 -17.35 3.74
C GLN A 67 -7.51 -16.51 4.41
N ASP A 68 -6.72 -17.08 5.32
CA ASP A 68 -5.69 -16.37 6.07
C ASP A 68 -4.42 -16.20 5.22
N ARG A 69 -3.86 -14.98 5.22
CA ARG A 69 -2.60 -14.67 4.53
C ARG A 69 -1.51 -14.47 5.56
N LEU A 70 -0.40 -15.19 5.41
CA LEU A 70 0.70 -15.10 6.35
C LEU A 70 1.98 -14.56 5.72
N THR A 71 2.62 -13.65 6.45
CA THR A 71 4.04 -13.31 6.28
C THR A 71 4.86 -13.97 7.38
N LEU A 72 5.89 -14.74 7.00
CA LEU A 72 6.79 -15.40 7.93
C LEU A 72 8.14 -14.66 7.96
N ILE A 73 8.63 -14.36 9.16
CA ILE A 73 9.97 -13.82 9.44
C ILE A 73 10.75 -14.95 10.10
N VAL A 74 11.91 -15.32 9.56
CA VAL A 74 12.73 -16.42 10.09
C VAL A 74 14.18 -16.00 10.26
N SER A 75 14.85 -16.56 11.26
CA SER A 75 16.31 -16.49 11.33
C SER A 75 16.96 -17.33 10.21
N GLY A 76 18.21 -17.02 9.85
CA GLY A 76 18.91 -17.73 8.76
C GLY A 76 19.04 -19.24 9.00
N SER A 77 19.34 -19.65 10.23
CA SER A 77 19.50 -21.06 10.60
C SER A 77 18.17 -21.82 10.57
N LEU A 78 17.13 -21.29 11.24
CA LEU A 78 15.81 -21.93 11.29
C LEU A 78 15.08 -21.86 9.95
N GLY A 79 15.32 -20.80 9.17
CA GLY A 79 14.73 -20.61 7.85
C GLY A 79 15.08 -21.74 6.90
N ARG A 80 16.33 -22.22 6.93
CA ARG A 80 16.79 -23.33 6.08
C ARG A 80 16.04 -24.62 6.37
N ASP A 81 15.68 -24.86 7.63
CA ASP A 81 15.00 -26.09 8.05
C ASP A 81 13.49 -26.00 7.79
N ILE A 82 12.83 -24.92 8.20
CA ILE A 82 11.38 -24.82 8.10
C ILE A 82 10.92 -24.72 6.64
N LEU A 83 11.65 -23.98 5.80
CA LEU A 83 11.24 -23.75 4.41
C LEU A 83 11.25 -25.02 3.56
N GLN A 84 12.03 -26.04 3.90
CA GLN A 84 11.96 -27.35 3.24
C GLN A 84 10.57 -27.97 3.35
N THR A 85 9.82 -27.66 4.41
CA THR A 85 8.51 -28.28 4.68
C THR A 85 7.32 -27.36 4.39
N VAL A 86 7.47 -26.05 4.56
CA VAL A 86 6.34 -25.10 4.50
C VAL A 86 6.27 -24.27 3.21
N HIS A 87 7.26 -24.38 2.33
CA HIS A 87 7.34 -23.54 1.12
C HIS A 87 6.13 -23.70 0.18
N ASP A 88 5.45 -24.85 0.17
CA ASP A 88 4.31 -25.08 -0.71
C ASP A 88 2.97 -24.59 -0.14
N LEU A 89 2.89 -24.24 1.14
CA LEU A 89 1.62 -23.87 1.80
C LEU A 89 0.97 -22.64 1.16
N ALA A 90 -0.29 -22.75 0.75
CA ALA A 90 -1.02 -21.68 0.10
C ALA A 90 -1.26 -20.45 1.01
N GLN A 91 -1.36 -20.65 2.33
CA GLN A 91 -1.49 -19.54 3.28
C GLN A 91 -0.21 -18.71 3.39
N LEU A 92 0.96 -19.31 3.09
CA LEU A 92 2.25 -18.64 3.16
C LEU A 92 2.42 -17.72 1.94
N SER A 93 2.33 -16.42 2.17
CA SER A 93 2.38 -15.39 1.11
C SER A 93 3.74 -14.75 0.94
N SER A 94 4.49 -14.59 2.04
CA SER A 94 5.85 -14.03 2.04
C SER A 94 6.72 -14.68 3.08
N VAL A 95 8.01 -14.77 2.79
CA VAL A 95 9.05 -15.09 3.77
C VAL A 95 10.14 -14.02 3.74
N TYR A 96 10.52 -13.52 4.92
CA TYR A 96 11.68 -12.66 5.14
C TYR A 96 12.68 -13.41 6.00
N ILE A 97 13.93 -13.44 5.55
CA ILE A 97 15.03 -14.00 6.34
C ILE A 97 15.72 -12.84 7.04
N TYR A 98 15.60 -12.77 8.37
CA TYR A 98 16.26 -11.77 9.20
C TYR A 98 17.52 -12.39 9.80
N CYS A 99 18.71 -11.97 9.33
CA CYS A 99 19.97 -12.55 9.77
C CYS A 99 21.16 -11.61 9.57
N MET A 100 22.20 -11.79 10.37
CA MET A 100 23.45 -11.04 10.23
C MET A 100 24.23 -11.42 8.96
N ASP A 101 24.24 -12.70 8.60
CA ASP A 101 25.02 -13.23 7.47
C ASP A 101 24.21 -13.28 6.16
N LYS A 102 24.11 -12.13 5.48
CA LYS A 102 23.34 -12.00 4.24
C LYS A 102 23.81 -12.92 3.11
N GLN A 103 25.11 -12.94 2.81
CA GLN A 103 25.66 -13.67 1.65
C GLN A 103 25.38 -15.17 1.72
N LEU A 104 25.64 -15.79 2.88
CA LEU A 104 25.43 -17.23 3.07
C LEU A 104 23.96 -17.62 2.97
N ASN A 105 23.05 -16.72 3.38
CA ASN A 105 21.62 -17.00 3.37
C ASN A 105 20.94 -16.71 2.03
N GLU A 106 21.46 -15.77 1.23
CA GLU A 106 20.96 -15.50 -0.11
C GLU A 106 21.09 -16.68 -1.07
N GLU A 107 22.18 -17.47 -0.99
CA GLU A 107 22.43 -18.56 -1.93
C GLU A 107 21.35 -19.63 -1.88
N TRP A 108 20.99 -20.08 -0.68
CA TRP A 108 19.94 -21.07 -0.51
C TRP A 108 18.55 -20.45 -0.57
N ALA A 109 18.36 -19.20 -0.15
CA ALA A 109 17.07 -18.52 -0.21
C ALA A 109 16.52 -18.41 -1.63
N ARG A 110 17.40 -18.23 -2.63
CA ARG A 110 17.04 -18.10 -4.05
C ARG A 110 16.27 -19.30 -4.61
N GLN A 111 16.39 -20.48 -4.00
CA GLN A 111 15.65 -21.66 -4.43
C GLN A 111 14.15 -21.61 -4.08
N TYR A 112 13.77 -20.76 -3.12
CA TYR A 112 12.40 -20.64 -2.63
C TYR A 112 11.73 -19.39 -3.18
N ARG A 113 10.75 -19.60 -4.05
CA ARG A 113 10.03 -18.51 -4.72
C ARG A 113 9.39 -17.50 -3.75
N LYS A 114 8.84 -17.97 -2.62
CA LYS A 114 8.16 -17.14 -1.62
C LYS A 114 9.10 -16.32 -0.72
N VAL A 115 10.42 -16.51 -0.82
CA VAL A 115 11.40 -15.71 -0.08
C VAL A 115 11.59 -14.37 -0.78
N LYS A 116 11.18 -13.29 -0.11
CA LYS A 116 11.15 -11.95 -0.70
C LYS A 116 12.47 -11.21 -0.56
N ASP A 117 13.14 -11.38 0.57
CA ASP A 117 14.41 -10.70 0.87
C ASP A 117 15.18 -11.36 2.01
N VAL A 118 16.49 -11.11 2.04
CA VAL A 118 17.41 -11.45 3.14
C VAL A 118 17.90 -10.13 3.74
N ILE A 119 17.50 -9.87 4.97
CA ILE A 119 17.56 -8.56 5.62
C ILE A 119 18.46 -8.64 6.84
N VAL A 120 19.39 -7.68 6.93
CA VAL A 120 20.33 -7.53 8.05
C VAL A 120 19.89 -6.41 9.00
N CYS A 121 19.30 -5.35 8.46
CA CYS A 121 18.94 -4.15 9.21
C CYS A 121 17.46 -4.16 9.60
N GLU A 122 17.17 -3.91 10.87
CA GLU A 122 15.83 -3.79 11.43
C GLU A 122 14.96 -2.77 10.66
N GLN A 123 15.48 -1.57 10.39
CA GLN A 123 14.74 -0.53 9.69
C GLN A 123 14.30 -0.99 8.29
N ASN A 124 15.20 -1.67 7.57
CA ASN A 124 14.88 -2.23 6.25
C ASN A 124 13.81 -3.33 6.33
N LEU A 125 13.76 -4.12 7.40
CA LEU A 125 12.71 -5.13 7.62
C LEU A 125 11.35 -4.46 7.82
N LEU A 126 11.29 -3.45 8.69
CA LEU A 126 10.06 -2.71 8.96
C LEU A 126 9.54 -2.00 7.71
N ASP A 127 10.41 -1.32 6.99
CA ASP A 127 10.06 -0.61 5.76
C ASP A 127 9.57 -1.57 4.69
N ARG A 128 10.20 -2.75 4.60
CA ARG A 128 9.77 -3.79 3.66
C ARG A 128 8.41 -4.37 4.01
N ILE A 129 8.17 -4.69 5.29
CA ILE A 129 6.88 -5.20 5.75
C ILE A 129 5.77 -4.16 5.52
N LYS A 130 6.03 -2.88 5.84
CA LYS A 130 5.10 -1.77 5.59
C LYS A 130 4.78 -1.65 4.10
N PHE A 131 5.81 -1.63 3.25
CA PHE A 131 5.67 -1.52 1.80
C PHE A 131 4.90 -2.70 1.19
N ASP A 132 5.20 -3.92 1.61
CA ASP A 132 4.56 -5.11 1.08
C ASP A 132 3.10 -5.23 1.54
N LYS A 133 2.79 -4.89 2.81
CA LYS A 133 1.41 -4.76 3.30
C LYS A 133 0.62 -3.79 2.43
N LYS A 134 1.21 -2.63 2.13
CA LYS A 134 0.60 -1.61 1.30
C LYS A 134 0.42 -2.06 -0.15
N THR A 135 1.41 -2.76 -0.70
CA THR A 135 1.31 -3.35 -2.05
C THR A 135 0.20 -4.40 -2.11
N LEU A 136 0.03 -5.22 -1.07
CA LEU A 136 -1.07 -6.16 -0.96
C LEU A 136 -2.42 -5.45 -0.85
N VAL A 137 -2.52 -4.42 0.00
CA VAL A 137 -3.71 -3.56 0.10
C VAL A 137 -4.03 -2.92 -1.26
N ASN A 138 -3.04 -2.49 -2.02
CA ASN A 138 -3.25 -1.90 -3.35
C ASN A 138 -3.69 -2.91 -4.39
N ILE A 139 -3.15 -4.14 -4.34
CA ILE A 139 -3.59 -5.21 -5.22
C ILE A 139 -5.05 -5.58 -4.91
N ASP A 140 -5.45 -5.61 -3.64
CA ASP A 140 -6.76 -6.10 -3.20
C ASP A 140 -7.87 -5.03 -3.23
N GLN A 141 -7.56 -3.80 -2.80
CA GLN A 141 -8.49 -2.65 -2.84
C GLN A 141 -8.55 -1.97 -4.21
N GLY A 142 -7.48 -2.09 -5.00
CA GLY A 142 -7.36 -1.51 -6.33
C GLY A 142 -7.21 0.02 -6.34
N ILE A 143 -6.61 0.55 -7.41
CA ILE A 143 -6.64 2.00 -7.68
C ILE A 143 -7.92 2.36 -8.42
N SER A 144 -8.54 3.49 -8.04
CA SER A 144 -9.65 4.05 -8.80
C SER A 144 -9.12 4.96 -9.90
N PHE A 145 -9.68 4.81 -11.10
CA PHE A 145 -9.36 5.62 -12.25
C PHE A 145 -10.62 6.22 -12.88
N ASN A 146 -10.42 7.24 -13.70
CA ASN A 146 -11.41 7.71 -14.66
C ASN A 146 -10.85 7.52 -16.06
N ILE A 147 -11.73 7.29 -17.02
CA ILE A 147 -11.39 7.19 -18.43
C ILE A 147 -11.90 8.44 -19.13
N TYR A 148 -11.09 9.01 -20.02
CA TYR A 148 -11.52 10.02 -20.95
C TYR A 148 -11.47 9.44 -22.36
N THR A 149 -12.64 9.32 -22.98
CA THR A 149 -12.81 8.81 -24.34
C THR A 149 -12.88 9.97 -25.32
N ILE A 150 -12.01 9.97 -26.33
CA ILE A 150 -12.01 10.93 -27.42
C ILE A 150 -13.19 10.58 -28.34
N THR A 151 -14.18 11.46 -28.40
CA THR A 151 -15.29 11.33 -29.35
C THR A 151 -15.00 12.12 -30.61
N ASP A 152 -15.07 11.49 -31.78
CA ASP A 152 -14.90 12.16 -33.07
C ASP A 152 -16.11 13.02 -33.47
N GLU A 153 -17.21 12.99 -32.71
CA GLU A 153 -18.44 13.73 -33.01
C GLU A 153 -18.38 15.18 -32.49
N PRO A 154 -18.40 16.20 -33.38
CA PRO A 154 -18.16 17.60 -33.00
C PRO A 154 -19.26 18.23 -32.11
N ASN A 155 -20.42 17.57 -31.96
CA ASN A 155 -21.60 18.11 -31.27
C ASN A 155 -22.15 17.19 -30.17
N SER A 156 -21.46 16.09 -29.82
CA SER A 156 -21.90 15.25 -28.70
C SER A 156 -21.64 15.96 -27.38
N SER A 157 -22.63 16.00 -26.47
CA SER A 157 -22.41 16.43 -25.09
C SER A 157 -21.26 15.62 -24.47
N ILE A 158 -20.38 16.29 -23.71
CA ILE A 158 -19.30 15.62 -22.97
C ILE A 158 -19.92 14.48 -22.16
N SER A 159 -19.43 13.25 -22.34
CA SER A 159 -19.94 12.11 -21.58
C SER A 159 -19.70 12.32 -20.09
N ARG A 160 -20.55 11.73 -19.24
CA ARG A 160 -20.42 11.85 -17.79
C ARG A 160 -19.06 11.34 -17.29
N GLU A 161 -18.50 10.37 -17.97
CA GLU A 161 -17.17 9.80 -17.73
C GLU A 161 -16.07 10.82 -17.99
N ASN A 162 -16.15 11.52 -19.14
CA ASN A 162 -15.24 12.60 -19.49
C ASN A 162 -15.36 13.79 -18.53
N GLU A 163 -16.59 14.15 -18.11
CA GLU A 163 -16.83 15.16 -17.08
C GLU A 163 -16.17 14.77 -15.75
N ASN A 164 -16.33 13.51 -15.30
CA ASN A 164 -15.73 13.01 -14.07
C ASN A 164 -14.20 13.02 -14.14
N PHE A 165 -13.62 12.67 -15.29
CA PHE A 165 -12.18 12.76 -15.53
C PHE A 165 -11.68 14.19 -15.37
N VAL A 166 -12.28 15.14 -16.10
CA VAL A 166 -11.87 16.56 -16.08
C VAL A 166 -12.08 17.16 -14.69
N ARG A 167 -13.22 16.89 -14.05
CA ARG A 167 -13.53 17.34 -12.69
C ARG A 167 -12.50 16.85 -11.69
N SER A 168 -12.13 15.57 -11.74
CA SER A 168 -11.14 15.00 -10.81
C SER A 168 -9.78 15.68 -10.94
N LEU A 169 -9.33 15.89 -12.18
CA LEU A 169 -8.05 16.55 -12.47
C LEU A 169 -8.04 18.00 -12.02
N ILE A 170 -9.10 18.76 -12.34
CA ILE A 170 -9.22 20.17 -11.95
C ILE A 170 -9.28 20.28 -10.42
N LEU A 171 -10.06 19.43 -9.75
CA LEU A 171 -10.20 19.44 -8.30
C LEU A 171 -8.86 19.20 -7.61
N LEU A 172 -8.16 18.13 -7.97
CA LEU A 172 -6.86 17.79 -7.38
C LEU A 172 -5.83 18.90 -7.63
N LYS A 173 -5.72 19.38 -8.88
CA LYS A 173 -4.80 20.47 -9.23
C LYS A 173 -5.14 21.78 -8.53
N SER A 174 -6.42 22.05 -8.30
CA SER A 174 -6.86 23.24 -7.56
C SER A 174 -6.47 23.14 -6.10
N ILE A 175 -6.75 22.00 -5.44
CA ILE A 175 -6.42 21.77 -4.03
C ILE A 175 -4.91 21.90 -3.79
N ILE A 176 -4.08 21.32 -4.65
CA ILE A 176 -2.61 21.42 -4.56
C ILE A 176 -2.10 22.87 -4.78
N ARG A 177 -2.89 23.77 -5.38
CA ARG A 177 -2.49 25.18 -5.60
C ARG A 177 -3.05 26.15 -4.57
N LEU A 178 -4.04 25.74 -3.79
CA LEU A 178 -4.65 26.60 -2.77
C LEU A 178 -3.67 26.83 -1.62
N ARG A 179 -3.55 28.07 -1.14
CA ARG A 179 -2.80 28.33 0.08
C ARG A 179 -3.44 27.60 1.25
N PHE A 180 -2.62 27.11 2.16
CA PHE A 180 -3.11 26.53 3.40
C PHE A 180 -2.93 27.43 4.60
N ASP A 181 -4.01 27.54 5.38
CA ASP A 181 -4.04 27.97 6.77
C ASP A 181 -3.44 26.87 7.67
N PRO A 182 -2.53 27.20 8.59
CA PRO A 182 -2.03 26.29 9.62
C PRO A 182 -3.14 25.57 10.43
N LYS A 183 -4.32 26.17 10.57
CA LYS A 183 -5.49 25.57 11.24
C LYS A 183 -5.91 24.24 10.64
N ASP A 184 -5.71 24.05 9.34
CA ASP A 184 -6.08 22.79 8.69
C ASP A 184 -5.33 21.59 9.22
N ARG A 185 -4.07 21.78 9.64
CA ARG A 185 -3.32 20.71 10.29
C ARG A 185 -3.98 20.33 11.61
N GLU A 186 -4.40 21.31 12.42
CA GLU A 186 -5.06 21.05 13.70
C GLU A 186 -6.43 20.39 13.49
N GLU A 187 -7.20 20.84 12.50
CA GLU A 187 -8.48 20.27 12.12
C GLU A 187 -8.35 18.84 11.58
N LEU A 188 -7.32 18.57 10.76
CA LEU A 188 -7.00 17.21 10.31
C LEU A 188 -6.73 16.29 11.50
N ILE A 189 -5.84 16.69 12.41
CA ILE A 189 -5.50 15.90 13.59
C ILE A 189 -6.74 15.64 14.46
N SER A 190 -7.58 16.65 14.67
CA SER A 190 -8.83 16.52 15.42
C SER A 190 -9.80 15.54 14.74
N SER A 191 -9.95 15.66 13.42
CA SER A 191 -10.78 14.76 12.60
C SER A 191 -10.30 13.31 12.69
N LEU A 192 -8.99 13.07 12.56
CA LEU A 192 -8.39 11.74 12.68
C LEU A 192 -8.60 11.15 14.08
N LYS A 193 -8.37 11.92 15.15
CA LYS A 193 -8.61 11.46 16.53
C LYS A 193 -10.06 11.06 16.76
N LYS A 194 -11.00 11.81 16.19
CA LYS A 194 -12.43 11.51 16.26
C LYS A 194 -12.78 10.24 15.48
N GLN A 195 -12.23 10.09 14.27
CA GLN A 195 -12.47 8.92 13.41
C GLN A 195 -11.94 7.63 14.03
N PHE A 196 -10.77 7.67 14.68
CA PHE A 196 -10.12 6.51 15.28
C PHE A 196 -10.27 6.45 16.81
N HIS A 197 -11.32 7.07 17.35
CA HIS A 197 -11.60 7.08 18.78
C HIS A 197 -11.66 5.65 19.34
N GLY A 198 -10.94 5.41 20.44
CA GLY A 198 -10.84 4.10 21.08
C GLY A 198 -9.72 3.19 20.53
N ASN A 199 -9.11 3.51 19.38
CA ASN A 199 -7.97 2.77 18.86
C ASN A 199 -6.64 3.38 19.34
N LYS A 200 -6.14 2.90 20.50
CA LYS A 200 -4.91 3.42 21.13
C LYS A 200 -3.68 3.41 20.21
N SER A 201 -3.54 2.40 19.35
CA SER A 201 -2.41 2.30 18.43
C SER A 201 -2.41 3.42 17.38
N GLN A 202 -3.57 3.65 16.76
CA GLN A 202 -3.75 4.69 15.74
C GLN A 202 -3.67 6.08 16.37
N LEU A 203 -4.19 6.26 17.58
CA LEU A 203 -4.07 7.52 18.32
C LEU A 203 -2.61 7.88 18.61
N ARG A 204 -1.75 6.89 18.91
CA ARG A 204 -0.32 7.13 19.10
C ARG A 204 0.34 7.63 17.80
N ILE A 205 0.07 6.97 16.67
CA ILE A 205 0.57 7.39 15.35
C ILE A 205 0.12 8.82 15.01
N ILE A 206 -1.11 9.19 15.36
CA ILE A 206 -1.61 10.56 15.15
C ILE A 206 -0.84 11.58 16.00
N GLU A 207 -0.45 11.24 17.24
CA GLU A 207 0.40 12.13 18.06
C GLU A 207 1.83 12.22 17.51
N GLU A 208 2.43 11.11 17.08
CA GLU A 208 3.74 11.08 16.43
C GLU A 208 3.73 11.96 15.17
N PHE A 209 2.73 11.79 14.30
CA PHE A 209 2.53 12.65 13.12
C PHE A 209 2.37 14.12 13.51
N LYS A 210 1.65 14.42 14.59
CA LYS A 210 1.51 15.80 15.06
C LYS A 210 2.86 16.40 15.46
N GLN A 211 3.75 15.63 16.09
CA GLN A 211 5.01 16.13 16.66
C GLN A 211 6.17 16.12 15.65
N GLU A 212 6.27 15.06 14.86
CA GLU A 212 7.45 14.76 14.03
C GLU A 212 7.26 15.13 12.55
N TYR A 213 6.02 15.37 12.10
CA TYR A 213 5.78 15.76 10.70
C TYR A 213 6.49 17.06 10.35
N SER A 214 7.22 16.99 9.24
CA SER A 214 7.89 18.09 8.58
C SER A 214 7.67 18.03 7.06
N TYR A 215 7.98 19.14 6.39
CA TYR A 215 7.95 19.20 4.93
C TYR A 215 8.74 18.06 4.30
N ASP A 216 9.93 17.72 4.82
CA ASP A 216 10.82 16.70 4.25
C ASP A 216 10.37 15.25 4.50
N THR A 217 9.49 15.02 5.48
CA THR A 217 9.02 13.68 5.85
C THR A 217 7.66 13.32 5.25
N ALA A 218 7.02 14.21 4.49
CA ALA A 218 5.66 14.01 3.98
C ALA A 218 5.49 12.71 3.17
N LEU A 219 6.38 12.40 2.22
CA LEU A 219 6.27 11.13 1.48
C LEU A 219 6.51 9.90 2.39
N LEU A 220 7.40 10.00 3.37
CA LEU A 220 7.64 8.92 4.33
C LEU A 220 6.38 8.63 5.14
N TRP A 221 5.71 9.64 5.68
CA TRP A 221 4.43 9.48 6.36
C TRP A 221 3.38 8.81 5.48
N TYR A 222 3.38 9.11 4.17
CA TYR A 222 2.42 8.52 3.23
C TYR A 222 2.76 7.06 2.92
N ILE A 223 4.05 6.75 2.78
CA ILE A 223 4.57 5.42 2.48
C ILE A 223 4.40 4.48 3.68
N HIS A 224 4.81 4.93 4.86
CA HIS A 224 4.99 4.08 6.02
C HIS A 224 3.74 3.97 6.91
N GLU A 225 2.90 4.99 6.98
CA GLU A 225 1.77 5.00 7.90
C GLU A 225 0.44 4.68 7.23
N SER A 226 -0.10 3.51 7.58
CA SER A 226 -1.30 2.98 6.92
C SER A 226 -2.52 3.88 7.10
N LEU A 227 -2.67 4.53 8.25
CA LEU A 227 -3.84 5.39 8.52
C LEU A 227 -3.85 6.64 7.64
N LEU A 228 -2.72 7.32 7.47
CA LEU A 228 -2.64 8.49 6.61
C LEU A 228 -2.86 8.09 5.15
N TYR A 229 -2.25 6.97 4.75
CA TYR A 229 -2.44 6.38 3.43
C TYR A 229 -3.91 6.09 3.12
N THR A 230 -4.57 5.30 3.97
CA THR A 230 -5.97 4.88 3.74
C THR A 230 -6.90 6.08 3.78
N THR A 231 -6.75 6.96 4.77
CA THR A 231 -7.67 8.10 4.95
C THR A 231 -7.55 9.10 3.80
N LEU A 232 -6.33 9.38 3.35
CA LEU A 232 -6.14 10.25 2.19
C LEU A 232 -6.67 9.60 0.90
N ASN A 233 -6.36 8.33 0.65
CA ASN A 233 -6.82 7.66 -0.55
C ASN A 233 -8.34 7.51 -0.59
N ASP A 234 -8.99 7.27 0.54
CA ASP A 234 -10.45 7.25 0.65
C ASP A 234 -11.05 8.63 0.30
N ALA A 235 -10.43 9.71 0.79
CA ALA A 235 -10.85 11.07 0.48
C ALA A 235 -10.69 11.38 -1.03
N LEU A 236 -9.56 11.00 -1.63
CA LEU A 236 -9.28 11.20 -3.06
C LEU A 236 -10.22 10.37 -3.95
N ASN A 237 -10.39 9.08 -3.66
CA ASN A 237 -11.27 8.18 -4.40
C ASN A 237 -12.73 8.64 -4.36
N GLY A 238 -13.20 9.06 -3.18
CA GLY A 238 -14.56 9.56 -2.97
C GLY A 238 -14.75 11.04 -3.34
N GLN A 239 -13.70 11.75 -3.79
CA GLN A 239 -13.70 13.20 -4.01
C GLN A 239 -14.30 13.99 -2.84
N ARG A 240 -13.95 13.62 -1.60
CA ARG A 240 -14.48 14.25 -0.38
C ARG A 240 -13.78 15.57 -0.15
N ILE A 241 -14.27 16.62 -0.81
CA ILE A 241 -13.62 17.94 -0.88
C ILE A 241 -13.21 18.46 0.49
N GLU A 242 -14.08 18.39 1.50
CA GLU A 242 -13.77 18.85 2.87
C GLU A 242 -12.55 18.12 3.46
N GLN A 243 -12.47 16.79 3.32
CA GLN A 243 -11.33 16.01 3.79
C GLN A 243 -10.07 16.30 2.97
N MET A 244 -10.21 16.43 1.65
CA MET A 244 -9.09 16.77 0.78
C MET A 244 -8.52 18.16 1.10
N LEU A 245 -9.37 19.13 1.50
CA LEU A 245 -8.93 20.44 1.96
C LEU A 245 -8.10 20.33 3.25
N LEU A 246 -8.51 19.51 4.22
CA LEU A 246 -7.72 19.27 5.44
C LEU A 246 -6.34 18.65 5.13
N PHE A 247 -6.27 17.81 4.09
CA PHE A 247 -5.01 17.22 3.61
C PHE A 247 -4.21 18.11 2.65
N ARG A 248 -4.67 19.33 2.33
CA ARG A 248 -4.06 20.13 1.25
C ARG A 248 -2.58 20.46 1.49
N PHE A 249 -2.20 20.76 2.74
CA PHE A 249 -0.80 21.02 3.11
C PHE A 249 0.06 19.78 2.83
N TYR A 250 -0.46 18.61 3.21
CA TYR A 250 0.21 17.33 3.05
C TYR A 250 0.34 16.94 1.57
N LEU A 251 -0.71 17.14 0.78
CA LEU A 251 -0.71 16.93 -0.67
C LEU A 251 0.29 17.84 -1.37
N GLN A 252 0.41 19.10 -0.94
CA GLN A 252 1.39 20.04 -1.45
C GLN A 252 2.82 19.61 -1.15
N ASP A 253 3.10 19.30 0.11
CA ASP A 253 4.43 18.89 0.55
C ASP A 253 4.88 17.62 -0.20
N MET A 254 4.00 16.62 -0.31
CA MET A 254 4.27 15.41 -1.11
C MET A 254 4.50 15.73 -2.59
N TYR A 255 3.68 16.59 -3.20
CA TYR A 255 3.82 16.92 -4.61
C TYR A 255 5.13 17.66 -4.90
N GLU A 256 5.54 18.57 -4.03
CA GLU A 256 6.82 19.27 -4.16
C GLU A 256 8.00 18.34 -3.90
N GLN A 257 7.94 17.43 -2.92
CA GLN A 257 8.96 16.40 -2.74
C GLN A 257 9.12 15.51 -3.98
N LEU A 258 8.01 15.09 -4.61
CA LEU A 258 8.06 14.29 -5.83
C LEU A 258 8.77 15.02 -6.97
N LYS A 259 8.52 16.33 -7.11
CA LYS A 259 9.21 17.15 -8.12
C LYS A 259 10.69 17.31 -7.84
N GLN A 260 11.05 17.60 -6.58
CA GLN A 260 12.44 17.81 -6.18
C GLN A 260 13.28 16.54 -6.36
N ASN A 261 12.67 15.38 -6.10
CA ASN A 261 13.32 14.08 -6.20
C ASN A 261 12.98 13.34 -7.50
N GLN A 262 12.54 14.06 -8.53
CA GLN A 262 12.09 13.47 -9.79
C GLN A 262 13.13 12.51 -10.38
N TYR A 263 12.68 11.30 -10.71
CA TYR A 263 13.53 10.32 -11.36
C TYR A 263 13.93 10.82 -12.76
N GLY A 264 15.24 10.88 -13.02
CA GLY A 264 15.80 11.59 -14.18
C GLY A 264 15.80 10.82 -15.51
N SER A 265 15.41 9.54 -15.52
CA SER A 265 15.47 8.70 -16.73
C SER A 265 14.15 8.02 -17.02
N GLN A 266 13.97 7.60 -18.28
CA GLN A 266 12.82 6.79 -18.66
C GLN A 266 12.91 5.42 -17.97
N VAL A 267 11.81 4.96 -17.41
CA VAL A 267 11.73 3.68 -16.71
C VAL A 267 10.41 2.98 -17.03
N ARG A 268 10.48 1.65 -17.18
CA ARG A 268 9.29 0.80 -17.26
C ARG A 268 8.98 0.25 -15.88
N VAL A 269 7.75 0.46 -15.42
CA VAL A 269 7.27 0.01 -14.12
C VAL A 269 6.00 -0.81 -14.26
N TYR A 270 5.70 -1.59 -13.23
CA TYR A 270 4.66 -2.59 -13.22
C TYR A 270 3.78 -2.40 -11.99
N HIS A 271 2.46 -2.35 -12.18
CA HIS A 271 1.48 -2.32 -11.10
C HIS A 271 0.51 -3.48 -11.25
N GLY A 272 0.26 -4.18 -10.15
CA GLY A 272 -0.70 -5.28 -10.12
C GLY A 272 -1.95 -4.85 -9.39
N GLN A 273 -3.11 -5.19 -9.94
CA GLN A 273 -4.40 -4.94 -9.31
C GLN A 273 -5.37 -6.08 -9.60
N ILE A 274 -6.25 -6.35 -8.63
CA ILE A 274 -7.47 -7.11 -8.83
C ILE A 274 -8.61 -6.12 -8.99
N MET A 275 -9.47 -6.35 -9.98
CA MET A 275 -10.63 -5.50 -10.24
C MET A 275 -11.81 -6.35 -10.75
N SER A 276 -13.00 -5.75 -10.77
CA SER A 276 -14.19 -6.41 -11.31
C SER A 276 -14.03 -6.68 -12.82
N PHE A 277 -14.77 -7.66 -13.34
CA PHE A 277 -14.81 -7.87 -14.79
C PHE A 277 -15.37 -6.67 -15.56
N GLU A 278 -16.27 -5.90 -14.95
CA GLU A 278 -16.83 -4.68 -15.53
C GLU A 278 -15.73 -3.64 -15.76
N GLU A 279 -14.96 -3.31 -14.72
CA GLU A 279 -13.83 -2.36 -14.81
C GLU A 279 -12.77 -2.82 -15.82
N CYS A 280 -12.49 -4.11 -15.87
CA CYS A 280 -11.56 -4.68 -16.85
C CYS A 280 -12.08 -4.54 -18.29
N HIS A 281 -13.37 -4.80 -18.49
CA HIS A 281 -14.00 -4.66 -19.79
C HIS A 281 -14.05 -3.19 -20.24
N ASP A 282 -14.27 -2.25 -19.32
CA ASP A 282 -14.17 -0.82 -19.61
C ASP A 282 -12.76 -0.45 -20.06
N LEU A 283 -11.73 -0.91 -19.35
CA LEU A 283 -10.33 -0.73 -19.78
C LEU A 283 -10.04 -1.34 -21.17
N GLN A 284 -10.63 -2.51 -21.48
CA GLN A 284 -10.46 -3.15 -22.78
C GLN A 284 -11.08 -2.34 -23.93
N LYS A 285 -12.16 -1.61 -23.66
CA LYS A 285 -12.82 -0.73 -24.63
C LYS A 285 -12.07 0.59 -24.83
N SER A 286 -11.32 1.04 -23.84
CA SER A 286 -10.63 2.33 -23.84
C SER A 286 -9.23 2.29 -24.46
N LYS A 287 -9.07 1.55 -25.56
CA LYS A 287 -7.79 1.51 -26.30
C LYS A 287 -7.56 2.84 -27.00
N ASN A 288 -6.33 3.36 -26.89
CA ASN A 288 -5.92 4.68 -27.39
C ASN A 288 -6.58 5.87 -26.69
N GLU A 289 -7.19 5.65 -25.52
CA GLU A 289 -7.82 6.68 -24.70
C GLU A 289 -6.94 7.10 -23.51
N TYR A 290 -7.41 8.07 -22.72
CA TYR A 290 -6.69 8.56 -21.55
C TYR A 290 -7.25 8.01 -20.24
N ILE A 291 -6.35 7.67 -19.31
CA ILE A 291 -6.69 7.19 -17.97
C ILE A 291 -6.12 8.18 -16.94
N SER A 292 -6.95 8.59 -15.98
CA SER A 292 -6.53 9.38 -14.83
C SER A 292 -6.69 8.55 -13.56
N ILE A 293 -5.58 8.30 -12.88
CA ILE A 293 -5.56 7.68 -11.55
C ILE A 293 -5.88 8.77 -10.53
N LYS A 294 -6.81 8.51 -9.60
CA LYS A 294 -7.28 9.51 -8.62
C LYS A 294 -6.35 9.68 -7.43
N THR A 295 -5.46 8.72 -7.19
CA THR A 295 -4.55 8.63 -6.05
C THR A 295 -3.09 8.59 -6.52
N PHE A 296 -2.14 8.56 -5.58
CA PHE A 296 -0.75 8.24 -5.89
C PHE A 296 -0.61 6.76 -6.25
N LEU A 297 0.16 6.47 -7.28
CA LEU A 297 0.41 5.12 -7.77
C LEU A 297 1.74 4.58 -7.25
N PHE A 298 1.70 3.43 -6.59
CA PHE A 298 2.90 2.62 -6.33
C PHE A 298 3.10 1.60 -7.44
N ALA A 299 4.30 1.57 -8.02
CA ALA A 299 4.66 0.59 -9.04
C ALA A 299 6.05 0.00 -8.74
N ASN A 300 6.30 -1.20 -9.27
CA ASN A 300 7.55 -1.92 -9.09
C ASN A 300 8.33 -1.96 -10.40
N THR A 301 9.66 -1.85 -10.35
CA THR A 301 10.53 -2.03 -11.52
C THR A 301 10.70 -3.50 -11.90
N ASN A 302 10.43 -4.43 -10.98
CA ASN A 302 10.53 -5.87 -11.19
C ASN A 302 9.15 -6.48 -11.51
N ARG A 303 8.93 -6.77 -12.80
CA ARG A 303 7.72 -7.44 -13.32
C ARG A 303 7.39 -8.74 -12.58
N ASN A 304 8.39 -9.59 -12.35
CA ASN A 304 8.18 -10.93 -11.83
C ASN A 304 7.65 -10.88 -10.40
N LYS A 305 8.13 -9.94 -9.58
CA LYS A 305 7.62 -9.72 -8.22
C LYS A 305 6.12 -9.37 -8.23
N VAL A 306 5.69 -8.50 -9.14
CA VAL A 306 4.28 -8.11 -9.26
C VAL A 306 3.40 -9.26 -9.75
N VAL A 307 3.85 -9.96 -10.79
CA VAL A 307 3.13 -11.11 -11.36
C VAL A 307 2.98 -12.22 -10.32
N GLU A 308 4.04 -12.51 -9.56
CA GLU A 308 3.98 -13.48 -8.48
C GLU A 308 2.98 -13.08 -7.40
N SER A 309 3.01 -11.81 -6.96
CA SER A 309 2.04 -11.30 -5.98
C SER A 309 0.61 -11.44 -6.49
N LEU A 310 0.35 -11.14 -7.77
CA LEU A 310 -0.96 -11.32 -8.39
C LEU A 310 -1.39 -12.79 -8.42
N ILE A 311 -0.51 -13.69 -8.87
CA ILE A 311 -0.81 -15.13 -8.94
C ILE A 311 -1.17 -15.67 -7.56
N ASN A 312 -0.37 -15.32 -6.55
CA ASN A 312 -0.57 -15.77 -5.17
C ASN A 312 -1.78 -15.12 -4.48
N THR A 313 -2.39 -14.09 -5.10
CA THR A 313 -3.56 -13.43 -4.52
C THR A 313 -4.85 -14.15 -4.92
N GLN A 314 -5.58 -14.65 -3.92
CA GLN A 314 -6.91 -15.24 -4.12
C GLN A 314 -7.87 -14.20 -4.69
N THR A 315 -8.73 -14.64 -5.60
CA THR A 315 -9.73 -13.82 -6.27
C THR A 315 -11.06 -14.54 -6.25
N THR A 316 -12.15 -13.79 -6.16
CA THR A 316 -13.51 -14.29 -6.34
C THR A 316 -13.79 -14.51 -7.83
N ALA A 317 -14.85 -15.28 -8.13
CA ALA A 317 -15.19 -15.67 -9.50
C ALA A 317 -15.59 -14.50 -10.41
N ASP A 318 -15.91 -13.33 -9.86
CA ASP A 318 -16.34 -12.10 -10.53
C ASP A 318 -15.21 -11.06 -10.71
N LYS A 319 -13.99 -11.41 -10.30
CA LYS A 319 -12.81 -10.53 -10.36
C LYS A 319 -11.75 -11.07 -11.31
N CYS A 320 -10.96 -10.17 -11.88
CA CYS A 320 -9.82 -10.49 -12.71
C CYS A 320 -8.53 -9.88 -12.16
N LYS A 321 -7.39 -10.47 -12.54
CA LYS A 321 -6.05 -10.01 -12.18
C LYS A 321 -5.45 -9.25 -13.36
N ILE A 322 -5.07 -8.00 -13.13
CA ILE A 322 -4.52 -7.12 -14.15
C ILE A 322 -3.10 -6.72 -13.80
N LEU A 323 -2.23 -6.76 -14.79
CA LEU A 323 -0.88 -6.22 -14.74
C LEU A 323 -0.82 -4.99 -15.64
N PHE A 324 -0.71 -3.81 -15.04
CA PHE A 324 -0.38 -2.59 -15.74
C PHE A 324 1.12 -2.56 -16.05
N VAL A 325 1.44 -2.22 -17.29
CA VAL A 325 2.81 -1.93 -17.75
C VAL A 325 2.84 -0.46 -18.12
N ILE A 326 3.65 0.32 -17.41
CA ILE A 326 3.66 1.78 -17.50
C ILE A 326 5.07 2.22 -17.90
N ASP A 327 5.16 2.91 -19.04
CA ASP A 327 6.38 3.55 -19.49
C ASP A 327 6.40 4.99 -18.97
N ALA A 328 7.15 5.23 -17.90
CA ALA A 328 7.29 6.55 -17.29
C ALA A 328 8.48 7.28 -17.93
N ASN A 329 8.22 8.42 -18.57
CA ASN A 329 9.25 9.24 -19.19
C ASN A 329 9.18 10.69 -18.69
N PRO A 330 10.16 11.15 -17.89
CA PRO A 330 10.14 12.48 -17.30
C PRO A 330 10.33 13.60 -18.34
N SER A 331 10.88 13.27 -19.52
CA SER A 331 11.06 14.23 -20.62
C SER A 331 9.78 14.47 -21.43
N VAL A 332 8.80 13.57 -21.33
CA VAL A 332 7.54 13.67 -22.09
C VAL A 332 6.44 14.33 -21.25
N VAL A 333 6.35 13.99 -19.96
CA VAL A 333 5.31 14.54 -19.06
C VAL A 333 5.96 15.04 -17.78
N THR A 334 6.08 16.36 -17.65
CA THR A 334 6.65 17.01 -16.45
C THR A 334 5.62 17.23 -15.34
N ALA A 335 4.33 17.19 -15.67
CA ALA A 335 3.24 17.49 -14.73
C ALA A 335 2.97 16.38 -13.70
N ASN A 336 3.42 15.15 -13.99
CA ASN A 336 3.17 13.95 -13.19
C ASN A 336 4.52 13.39 -12.70
N PRO A 337 5.09 13.96 -11.64
CA PRO A 337 6.39 13.54 -11.16
C PRO A 337 6.34 12.15 -10.53
N PHE A 338 7.46 11.45 -10.56
CA PHE A 338 7.64 10.13 -9.96
C PHE A 338 9.06 9.95 -9.47
N ILE A 339 9.22 9.16 -8.41
CA ILE A 339 10.50 8.96 -7.72
C ILE A 339 10.77 7.47 -7.51
N ASP A 340 12.03 7.11 -7.30
CA ASP A 340 12.43 5.78 -6.86
C ASP A 340 12.58 5.77 -5.34
N ILE A 341 11.64 5.12 -4.66
CA ILE A 341 11.61 5.01 -3.18
C ILE A 341 12.50 3.89 -2.63
N SER A 342 13.22 3.16 -3.50
CA SER A 342 14.15 2.10 -3.08
C SER A 342 15.57 2.59 -2.81
N ARG A 343 15.82 3.89 -3.02
CA ARG A 343 17.14 4.52 -2.90
C ARG A 343 17.36 5.22 -1.58
#